data_AF-A0A1Z8UZI5-F1
#
_entry.id   AF-A0A1Z8UZI5-F1
#
_cell.length_a   1.000
_cell.length_b   1.000
_cell.length_c   1.000
_cell.angle_alpha   90.00
_cell.angle_beta   90.00
_cell.angle_gamma   90.00
#
_symmetry.space_group_name_H-M   'P 1'
#
loop_
_entity.id
_entity.type
_entity.pdbx_description
1 polymer ?
#
loop_
_entity_poly.entity_id
_entity_poly.type
_entity_poly.pdbx_seq_one_letter_code
_entity_poly.pdbx_strand_id
1 'polypeptide(L)'
;MNIDDLKATLNKHGGVAVNNRFHVIFTPPAQSLLNLDVQSVVSQAVSGGFNLKNLVNDPRDISLLCQKVNLPGRSLSTAEYAVEEQQNSYPYDYIDDDCKMEFLVTNDMYIRRMFDNWMEGIYSPTKHVVGFKDDYAVDVVIQMLNKQNVPIYGVRLEKAYPKAISGFDLEAGNDGLLTLSVDWKYDKFVPEGALSSVVSAGNAVLDLIT
;
A
#
# COMPACT_ATOMS: atom_id res chain seq x y z
N MET A 1 -13.00 33.57 20.58
CA MET A 1 -13.13 32.46 19.61
C MET A 1 -14.30 32.77 18.71
N ASN A 2 -14.04 33.57 17.68
CA ASN A 2 -15.03 33.90 16.66
C ASN A 2 -14.75 33.04 15.42
N ILE A 3 -15.73 32.90 14.51
CA ILE A 3 -15.60 32.04 13.33
C ILE A 3 -14.45 32.48 12.40
N ASP A 4 -14.06 33.74 12.49
CA ASP A 4 -12.95 34.30 11.71
C ASP A 4 -11.57 33.88 12.25
N ASP A 5 -11.44 33.61 13.56
CA ASP A 5 -10.22 33.03 14.15
C ASP A 5 -10.01 31.59 13.65
N LEU A 6 -11.11 30.84 13.51
CA LEU A 6 -11.09 29.48 12.96
C LEU A 6 -10.74 29.50 11.47
N LYS A 7 -11.36 30.39 10.68
CA LYS A 7 -11.01 30.57 9.26
C LYS A 7 -9.58 31.01 9.06
N ALA A 8 -9.08 31.93 9.88
CA ALA A 8 -7.69 32.38 9.84
C ALA A 8 -6.73 31.23 10.16
N THR A 9 -7.04 30.41 11.16
CA THR A 9 -6.25 29.22 11.50
C THR A 9 -6.27 28.19 10.36
N LEU A 10 -7.44 27.88 9.80
CA LEU A 10 -7.57 26.96 8.66
C LEU A 10 -6.80 27.45 7.43
N ASN A 11 -6.91 28.74 7.11
CA ASN A 11 -6.17 29.33 5.98
C ASN A 11 -4.65 29.32 6.22
N LYS A 12 -4.19 29.55 7.46
CA LYS A 12 -2.77 29.45 7.82
C LYS A 12 -2.22 28.03 7.61
N HIS A 13 -3.04 27.00 7.82
CA HIS A 13 -2.68 25.61 7.62
C HIS A 13 -2.97 25.08 6.20
N GLY A 14 -3.24 25.96 5.21
CA GLY A 14 -3.45 25.56 3.82
C GLY A 14 -4.85 25.00 3.52
N GLY A 15 -5.79 25.16 4.45
CA GLY A 15 -7.15 24.65 4.36
C GLY A 15 -7.30 23.24 4.94
N VAL A 16 -8.50 22.67 4.75
CA VAL A 16 -8.82 21.31 5.20
C VAL A 16 -8.26 20.30 4.19
N ALA A 17 -7.57 19.28 4.70
CA ALA A 17 -7.12 18.15 3.89
C ALA A 17 -8.32 17.31 3.43
N VAL A 18 -8.29 16.88 2.18
CA VAL A 18 -9.31 16.00 1.61
C VAL A 18 -8.78 14.57 1.56
N ASN A 19 -9.64 13.59 1.81
CA ASN A 19 -9.27 12.18 1.90
C ASN A 19 -9.15 11.48 0.54
N ASN A 20 -9.59 12.13 -0.55
CA ASN A 20 -9.67 11.52 -1.88
C ASN A 20 -8.42 11.72 -2.74
N ARG A 21 -7.38 12.38 -2.22
CA ARG A 21 -6.16 12.67 -2.96
C ARG A 21 -4.98 12.00 -2.28
N PHE A 22 -4.68 10.80 -2.72
CA PHE A 22 -3.52 10.05 -2.28
C PHE A 22 -2.92 9.25 -3.45
N HIS A 23 -1.65 8.90 -3.31
CA HIS A 23 -0.95 7.98 -4.19
C HIS A 23 -0.30 6.90 -3.33
N VAL A 24 -0.38 5.67 -3.79
CA VAL A 24 0.30 4.53 -3.17
C VAL A 24 1.27 3.98 -4.20
N ILE A 25 2.55 3.99 -3.88
CA ILE A 25 3.61 3.59 -4.79
C ILE A 25 4.36 2.45 -4.11
N PHE A 26 4.36 1.29 -4.75
CA PHE A 26 5.18 0.17 -4.36
C PHE A 26 5.57 -0.64 -5.58
N THR A 27 6.70 -1.32 -5.46
CA THR A 27 7.24 -2.18 -6.50
C THR A 27 7.09 -3.62 -6.01
N PRO A 28 6.24 -4.46 -6.64
CA PRO A 28 6.15 -5.87 -6.26
C PRO A 28 7.48 -6.58 -6.53
N PRO A 29 7.90 -7.54 -5.70
CA PRO A 29 9.18 -8.21 -5.87
C PRO A 29 9.25 -8.99 -7.19
N ALA A 30 10.42 -8.95 -7.84
CA ALA A 30 10.69 -9.50 -9.18
C ALA A 30 10.43 -11.02 -9.35
N GLN A 31 10.09 -11.75 -8.28
CA GLN A 31 9.64 -13.14 -8.41
C GLN A 31 8.35 -13.27 -9.22
N SER A 32 7.54 -12.21 -9.32
CA SER A 32 6.36 -12.14 -10.19
C SER A 32 6.66 -11.91 -11.67
N LEU A 33 7.91 -11.59 -12.05
CA LEU A 33 8.32 -11.40 -13.46
C LEU A 33 8.85 -12.69 -14.12
N LEU A 34 9.18 -13.71 -13.33
CA LEU A 34 9.69 -14.99 -13.84
C LEU A 34 8.60 -16.03 -14.11
N ASN A 35 7.38 -15.81 -13.61
CA ASN A 35 6.21 -16.60 -13.98
C ASN A 35 5.46 -15.93 -15.14
N LEU A 36 6.19 -15.66 -16.23
CA LEU A 36 5.59 -15.45 -17.54
C LEU A 36 4.85 -16.73 -17.90
N ASP A 37 3.58 -16.77 -17.50
CA ASP A 37 2.63 -17.79 -17.90
C ASP A 37 2.75 -17.94 -19.42
N VAL A 38 3.27 -19.07 -19.89
CA VAL A 38 3.55 -19.31 -21.32
C VAL A 38 2.29 -19.08 -22.15
N GLN A 39 1.09 -19.23 -21.55
CA GLN A 39 -0.18 -18.88 -22.18
C GLN A 39 -0.33 -17.37 -22.46
N SER A 40 0.16 -16.49 -21.59
CA SER A 40 0.18 -15.03 -21.80
C SER A 40 1.16 -14.61 -22.90
N VAL A 41 2.29 -15.30 -22.99
CA VAL A 41 3.29 -15.11 -24.07
C VAL A 41 2.75 -15.61 -25.40
N VAL A 42 2.07 -16.77 -25.44
CA VAL A 42 1.50 -17.34 -26.67
C VAL A 42 0.32 -16.50 -27.15
N SER A 43 -0.58 -16.07 -26.27
CA SER A 43 -1.72 -15.23 -26.64
C SER A 43 -1.30 -13.83 -27.13
N GLN A 44 -0.19 -13.28 -26.63
CA GLN A 44 0.38 -12.01 -27.13
C GLN A 44 1.29 -12.17 -28.35
N ALA A 45 1.92 -13.33 -28.55
CA ALA A 45 2.65 -13.65 -29.78
C ALA A 45 1.69 -13.82 -30.99
N VAL A 46 0.45 -14.25 -30.73
CA VAL A 46 -0.59 -14.36 -31.76
C VAL A 46 -1.22 -13.00 -32.11
N SER A 47 -1.15 -12.00 -31.22
CA SER A 47 -1.73 -10.66 -31.43
C SER A 47 -0.78 -9.61 -32.01
N GLY A 48 0.44 -9.99 -32.43
CA GLY A 48 1.28 -9.18 -33.32
C GLY A 48 1.94 -7.94 -32.71
N GLY A 49 2.07 -7.84 -31.39
CA GLY A 49 2.68 -6.69 -30.72
C GLY A 49 3.39 -7.05 -29.43
N PHE A 50 4.64 -7.55 -29.54
CA PHE A 50 5.47 -7.90 -28.38
C PHE A 50 5.98 -6.64 -27.67
N ASN A 51 5.27 -6.18 -26.64
CA ASN A 51 5.70 -5.05 -25.80
C ASN A 51 6.05 -5.54 -24.39
N LEU A 52 7.34 -5.83 -24.15
CA LEU A 52 7.89 -6.16 -22.83
C LEU A 52 7.58 -5.10 -21.76
N LYS A 53 7.34 -3.84 -22.16
CA LYS A 53 6.97 -2.75 -21.25
C LYS A 53 5.55 -2.85 -20.69
N ASN A 54 4.65 -3.62 -21.31
CA ASN A 54 3.34 -3.92 -20.74
C ASN A 54 3.35 -5.14 -19.80
N LEU A 55 4.48 -5.87 -19.75
CA LEU A 55 4.71 -6.99 -18.84
C LEU A 55 5.45 -6.55 -17.57
N VAL A 56 6.19 -5.43 -17.66
CA VAL A 56 6.74 -4.74 -16.51
C VAL A 56 5.64 -3.85 -15.95
N ASN A 57 5.04 -4.33 -14.87
CA ASN A 57 4.05 -3.62 -14.08
C ASN A 57 4.58 -2.24 -13.69
N ASP A 58 4.10 -1.20 -14.36
CA ASP A 58 4.51 0.16 -14.03
C ASP A 58 3.94 0.49 -12.64
N PRO A 59 4.78 0.88 -11.66
CA PRO A 59 4.32 1.24 -10.31
C PRO A 59 3.27 2.36 -10.33
N ARG A 60 3.20 3.13 -11.42
CA ARG A 60 2.18 4.16 -11.63
C ARG A 60 0.78 3.60 -11.86
N ASP A 61 0.65 2.49 -12.57
CA ASP A 61 -0.67 1.89 -12.85
C ASP A 61 -1.27 1.29 -11.58
N ILE A 62 -0.43 0.66 -10.75
CA ILE A 62 -0.80 0.16 -9.42
C ILE A 62 -1.29 1.30 -8.52
N SER A 63 -0.61 2.45 -8.57
CA SER A 63 -0.99 3.64 -7.80
C SER A 63 -2.36 4.21 -8.19
N LEU A 64 -2.76 4.02 -9.46
CA LEU A 64 -4.05 4.46 -9.97
C LEU A 64 -5.19 3.50 -9.59
N LEU A 65 -4.88 2.20 -9.43
CA LEU A 65 -5.86 1.18 -9.05
C LEU A 65 -6.21 1.21 -7.56
N CYS A 66 -5.38 1.81 -6.70
CA CYS A 66 -5.68 1.93 -5.27
C CYS A 66 -6.79 2.96 -5.03
N GLN A 67 -7.96 2.51 -4.54
CA GLN A 67 -9.12 3.36 -4.27
C GLN A 67 -9.24 3.81 -2.82
N LYS A 68 -8.69 3.02 -1.88
CA LYS A 68 -8.73 3.35 -0.46
C LYS A 68 -7.48 2.84 0.23
N VAL A 69 -6.92 3.67 1.11
CA VAL A 69 -5.83 3.29 2.00
C VAL A 69 -6.17 3.71 3.42
N ASN A 70 -6.00 2.80 4.37
CA ASN A 70 -6.03 3.11 5.78
C ASN A 70 -4.60 3.31 6.26
N LEU A 71 -4.25 4.53 6.66
CA LEU A 71 -2.95 4.81 7.25
C LEU A 71 -2.84 4.08 8.60
N PRO A 72 -1.70 3.44 8.88
CA PRO A 72 -1.53 2.76 10.16
C PRO A 72 -1.56 3.74 11.32
N GLY A 73 -2.24 3.36 12.39
CA GLY A 73 -2.17 4.02 13.69
C GLY A 73 -0.98 3.52 14.50
N ARG A 74 -0.56 4.31 15.48
CA ARG A 74 0.33 3.89 16.55
C ARG A 74 -0.36 4.10 17.88
N SER A 75 -0.50 3.03 18.64
CA SER A 75 -0.98 3.08 20.02
C SER A 75 0.19 2.86 20.99
N LEU A 76 0.08 3.41 22.20
CA LEU A 76 1.05 3.20 23.27
C LEU A 76 0.49 2.16 24.23
N SER A 77 1.25 1.10 24.47
CA SER A 77 0.91 0.14 25.51
C SER A 77 1.30 0.72 26.86
N THR A 78 0.35 0.76 27.79
CA THR A 78 0.51 1.33 29.13
C THR A 78 0.41 0.25 30.18
N ALA A 79 1.36 0.23 31.11
CA ALA A 79 1.30 -0.56 32.33
C ALA A 79 0.71 0.29 33.45
N GLU A 80 -0.28 -0.24 34.16
CA GLU A 80 -0.91 0.45 35.28
C GLU A 80 -0.17 0.11 36.57
N TYR A 81 0.23 1.14 37.31
CA TYR A 81 0.83 1.01 38.62
C TYR A 81 -0.10 1.69 39.63
N ALA A 82 -0.67 0.89 40.53
CA ALA A 82 -1.56 1.36 41.59
C ALA A 82 -0.79 1.47 42.91
N VAL A 83 -0.81 2.65 43.51
CA VAL A 83 -0.33 2.88 44.89
C VAL A 83 -1.47 3.49 45.68
N GLU A 84 -1.94 2.73 46.67
CA GLU A 84 -2.97 3.11 47.66
C GLU A 84 -4.27 3.65 47.05
N GLU A 85 -4.37 4.95 46.78
CA GLU A 85 -5.59 5.64 46.35
C GLU A 85 -5.61 6.03 44.87
N GLN A 86 -4.47 5.98 44.16
CA GLN A 86 -4.40 6.41 42.77
C GLN A 86 -3.69 5.40 41.88
N GLN A 87 -4.32 5.12 40.74
CA GLN A 87 -3.76 4.31 39.67
C GLN A 87 -3.16 5.24 38.61
N ASN A 88 -1.86 5.12 38.37
CA ASN A 88 -1.14 5.87 37.35
C ASN A 88 -0.67 4.93 36.24
N SER A 89 -0.95 5.30 34.99
CA SER A 89 -0.58 4.51 33.81
C SER A 89 0.75 5.02 33.23
N TYR A 90 1.70 4.11 33.06
CA TYR A 90 3.03 4.38 32.50
C TYR A 90 3.20 3.68 31.14
N PRO A 91 3.51 4.41 30.06
CA PRO A 91 3.74 3.80 28.75
C PRO A 91 5.07 3.02 28.73
N TYR A 92 5.08 1.83 28.11
CA TYR A 92 6.28 0.98 28.03
C TYR A 92 6.61 0.50 26.62
N ASP A 93 5.64 0.41 25.71
CA ASP A 93 5.85 -0.06 24.33
C ASP A 93 4.91 0.66 23.36
N TYR A 94 5.18 0.56 22.07
CA TYR A 94 4.30 1.04 21.01
C TYR A 94 3.83 -0.13 20.15
N ILE A 95 2.57 -0.09 19.74
CA ILE A 95 1.96 -1.10 18.88
C ILE A 95 1.55 -0.40 17.58
N ASP A 96 2.11 -0.91 16.49
CA ASP A 96 1.85 -0.43 15.13
C ASP A 96 0.76 -1.28 14.47
N ASP A 97 -0.31 -0.63 14.03
CA ASP A 97 -1.48 -1.29 13.45
C ASP A 97 -1.22 -1.73 11.99
N ASP A 98 -1.86 -2.81 11.56
CA ASP A 98 -1.77 -3.30 10.17
C ASP A 98 -2.38 -2.28 9.19
N CYS A 99 -1.79 -2.13 8.01
CA CYS A 99 -2.28 -1.23 6.97
C CYS A 99 -3.26 -1.97 6.06
N LYS A 100 -4.40 -1.35 5.71
CA LYS A 100 -5.40 -1.95 4.82
C LYS A 100 -5.52 -1.12 3.55
N MET A 101 -5.47 -1.78 2.39
CA MET A 101 -5.58 -1.14 1.09
C MET A 101 -6.68 -1.80 0.27
N GLU A 102 -7.45 -1.01 -0.46
CA GLU A 102 -8.50 -1.47 -1.36
C GLU A 102 -8.15 -1.07 -2.79
N PHE A 103 -8.15 -2.05 -3.68
CA PHE A 103 -7.81 -1.89 -5.08
C PHE A 103 -9.03 -2.17 -5.96
N LEU A 104 -9.16 -1.40 -7.03
CA LEU A 104 -10.10 -1.71 -8.11
C LEU A 104 -9.56 -2.90 -8.91
N VAL A 105 -10.42 -3.89 -9.14
CA VAL A 105 -10.08 -5.05 -9.96
C VAL A 105 -10.43 -4.76 -11.42
N THR A 106 -9.46 -4.91 -12.30
CA THR A 106 -9.60 -4.79 -13.75
C THR A 106 -10.15 -6.09 -14.35
N ASN A 107 -10.70 -6.02 -15.58
CA ASN A 107 -11.32 -7.16 -16.25
C ASN A 107 -10.37 -8.36 -16.43
N ASP A 108 -9.08 -8.09 -16.64
CA ASP A 108 -8.02 -9.10 -16.76
C ASP A 108 -7.59 -9.70 -15.41
N MET A 109 -8.22 -9.31 -14.30
CA MET A 109 -7.90 -9.74 -12.94
C MET A 109 -6.43 -9.50 -12.57
N TYR A 110 -5.81 -8.52 -13.20
CA TYR A 110 -4.38 -8.28 -13.13
C TYR A 110 -3.90 -8.06 -11.68
N ILE A 111 -4.55 -7.17 -10.93
CA ILE A 111 -4.16 -6.86 -9.54
C ILE A 111 -4.28 -8.09 -8.63
N ARG A 112 -5.28 -8.94 -8.88
CA ARG A 112 -5.49 -10.17 -8.11
C ARG A 112 -4.36 -11.17 -8.38
N ARG A 113 -4.04 -11.40 -9.65
CA ARG A 113 -2.93 -12.30 -10.04
C ARG A 113 -1.58 -11.83 -9.51
N MET A 114 -1.33 -10.52 -9.51
CA MET A 114 -0.11 -9.94 -8.96
C MET A 114 0.04 -10.26 -7.47
N PHE A 115 -1.02 -10.09 -6.67
CA PHE A 115 -0.97 -10.38 -5.24
C PHE A 115 -0.94 -11.89 -4.94
N ASP A 116 -1.65 -12.72 -5.72
CA ASP A 116 -1.58 -14.19 -5.59
C ASP A 116 -0.15 -14.69 -5.84
N ASN A 117 0.52 -14.21 -6.90
CA ASN A 117 1.92 -14.54 -7.20
C ASN A 117 2.88 -14.08 -6.10
N TRP A 118 2.64 -12.89 -5.52
CA TRP A 118 3.43 -12.40 -4.40
C TRP A 118 3.26 -13.30 -3.16
N MET A 119 2.03 -13.65 -2.80
CA MET A 119 1.76 -14.58 -1.68
C MET A 119 2.39 -15.95 -1.91
N GLU A 120 2.39 -16.46 -3.15
CA GLU A 120 3.07 -17.71 -3.51
C GLU A 120 4.61 -17.61 -3.35
N GLY A 121 5.19 -16.45 -3.65
CA GLY A 121 6.61 -16.17 -3.39
C GLY A 121 6.97 -16.16 -1.90
N ILE A 122 6.03 -15.73 -1.04
CA ILE A 122 6.19 -15.77 0.42
C ILE A 122 6.10 -17.22 0.93
N TYR A 123 5.08 -17.94 0.49
CA TYR A 123 4.81 -19.31 0.89
C TYR A 123 4.42 -20.16 -0.32
N SER A 124 5.32 -21.06 -0.72
CA SER A 124 5.06 -21.96 -1.83
C SER A 124 4.17 -23.12 -1.37
N PRO A 125 2.95 -23.28 -1.92
CA PRO A 125 2.05 -24.37 -1.54
C PRO A 125 2.59 -25.74 -1.95
N THR A 126 3.48 -25.81 -2.94
CA THR A 126 4.09 -27.06 -3.40
C THR A 126 5.22 -27.50 -2.48
N LYS A 127 6.13 -26.60 -2.14
CA LYS A 127 7.34 -26.91 -1.36
C LYS A 127 7.14 -26.76 0.15
N HIS A 128 6.05 -26.11 0.60
CA HIS A 128 5.77 -25.80 2.00
C HIS A 128 6.93 -25.08 2.69
N VAL A 129 7.65 -24.25 1.95
CA VAL A 129 8.76 -23.44 2.45
C VAL A 129 8.37 -21.96 2.42
N VAL A 130 8.89 -21.23 3.41
CA VAL A 130 8.76 -19.78 3.51
C VAL A 130 10.04 -19.15 2.97
N GLY A 131 9.91 -18.15 2.10
CA GLY A 131 11.05 -17.37 1.59
C GLY A 131 11.71 -16.52 2.69
N PHE A 132 12.92 -16.01 2.45
CA PHE A 132 13.49 -15.04 3.38
C PHE A 132 12.74 -13.72 3.25
N LYS A 133 12.57 -13.03 4.38
CA LYS A 133 11.83 -11.78 4.42
C LYS A 133 12.38 -10.72 3.48
N ASP A 134 13.70 -10.65 3.36
CA ASP A 134 14.36 -9.69 2.48
C ASP A 134 14.14 -9.98 0.98
N ASP A 135 13.71 -11.20 0.62
CA ASP A 135 13.46 -11.59 -0.77
C ASP A 135 12.06 -11.17 -1.26
N TYR A 136 11.09 -11.02 -0.36
CA TYR A 136 9.70 -10.71 -0.70
C TYR A 136 9.16 -9.42 -0.10
N ALA A 137 9.82 -8.85 0.91
CA ALA A 137 9.39 -7.61 1.55
C ALA A 137 9.87 -6.40 0.75
N VAL A 138 8.98 -5.44 0.54
CA VAL A 138 9.27 -4.24 -0.26
C VAL A 138 8.80 -2.99 0.47
N ASP A 139 9.40 -1.86 0.13
CA ASP A 139 8.99 -0.59 0.72
C ASP A 139 7.75 -0.04 0.01
N VAL A 140 6.73 0.32 0.79
CA VAL A 140 5.47 0.90 0.28
C VAL A 140 5.38 2.35 0.71
N VAL A 141 5.29 3.26 -0.26
CA VAL A 141 5.21 4.70 -0.03
C VAL A 141 3.78 5.17 -0.28
N ILE A 142 3.14 5.68 0.77
CA ILE A 142 1.81 6.28 0.70
C ILE A 142 1.98 7.79 0.79
N GLN A 143 1.36 8.55 -0.10
CA GLN A 143 1.45 10.00 -0.13
C GLN A 143 0.06 10.62 -0.16
N MET A 144 -0.20 11.60 0.70
CA MET A 144 -1.36 12.47 0.62
C MET A 144 -1.01 13.71 -0.21
N LEU A 145 -1.90 14.09 -1.13
CA LEU A 145 -1.68 15.22 -2.03
C LEU A 145 -2.58 16.41 -1.71
N ASN A 146 -2.06 17.61 -1.99
CA ASN A 146 -2.81 18.85 -1.90
C ASN A 146 -3.71 19.07 -3.13
N LYS A 147 -4.40 20.23 -3.17
CA LYS A 147 -5.26 20.63 -4.29
C LYS A 147 -4.51 20.78 -5.62
N GLN A 148 -3.19 21.00 -5.59
CA GLN A 148 -2.30 21.10 -6.74
C GLN A 148 -1.54 19.80 -7.05
N ASN A 149 -1.92 18.66 -6.45
CA ASN A 149 -1.24 17.37 -6.63
C ASN A 149 0.24 17.39 -6.19
N VAL A 150 0.57 18.19 -5.19
CA VAL A 150 1.87 18.16 -4.50
C VAL A 150 1.72 17.32 -3.24
N PRO A 151 2.60 16.34 -2.98
CA PRO A 151 2.56 15.57 -1.74
C PRO A 151 2.81 16.48 -0.54
N ILE A 152 1.97 16.38 0.49
CA ILE A 152 2.09 17.16 1.74
C ILE A 152 2.67 16.29 2.85
N TYR A 153 2.15 15.07 2.93
CA TYR A 153 2.45 14.10 3.98
C TYR A 153 2.57 12.73 3.34
N GLY A 154 3.61 12.00 3.70
CA GLY A 154 3.81 10.64 3.26
C GLY A 154 4.02 9.70 4.44
N VAL A 155 3.81 8.42 4.20
CA VAL A 155 4.18 7.34 5.12
C VAL A 155 4.91 6.30 4.29
N ARG A 156 6.13 5.96 4.71
CA ARG A 156 6.86 4.82 4.18
C ARG A 156 6.67 3.64 5.10
N LEU A 157 6.18 2.53 4.57
CA LEU A 157 6.15 1.24 5.24
C LEU A 157 7.41 0.48 4.82
N GLU A 158 8.33 0.28 5.75
CA GLU A 158 9.57 -0.46 5.51
C GLU A 158 9.30 -1.97 5.58
N LYS A 159 9.84 -2.71 4.61
CA LYS A 159 9.72 -4.18 4.52
C LYS A 159 8.26 -4.66 4.63
N ALA A 160 7.38 -4.06 3.84
CA ALA A 160 5.98 -4.41 3.77
C ALA A 160 5.72 -5.61 2.85
N TYR A 161 4.72 -6.42 3.20
CA TYR A 161 4.26 -7.56 2.41
C TYR A 161 2.74 -7.80 2.62
N PRO A 162 2.06 -8.40 1.63
CA PRO A 162 0.65 -8.76 1.77
C PRO A 162 0.51 -9.93 2.76
N LYS A 163 -0.26 -9.71 3.82
CA LYS A 163 -0.57 -10.71 4.85
C LYS A 163 -1.80 -11.54 4.48
N ALA A 164 -2.84 -10.87 3.99
CA ALA A 164 -4.08 -11.50 3.58
C ALA A 164 -4.73 -10.74 2.42
N ILE A 165 -5.20 -11.50 1.44
CA ILE A 165 -6.06 -10.99 0.36
C ILE A 165 -7.49 -11.40 0.71
N SER A 166 -8.40 -10.44 0.82
CA SER A 166 -9.81 -10.70 1.08
C SER A 166 -10.48 -11.28 -0.16
N GLY A 167 -11.42 -12.21 0.03
CA GLY A 167 -12.31 -12.64 -1.04
C GLY A 167 -13.19 -11.49 -1.52
N PHE A 168 -13.62 -11.57 -2.78
CA PHE A 168 -14.62 -10.67 -3.35
C PHE A 168 -15.85 -11.48 -3.77
N ASP A 169 -17.03 -10.92 -3.58
CA ASP A 169 -18.29 -11.57 -3.92
C ASP A 169 -18.63 -11.31 -5.39
N LEU A 170 -19.02 -12.37 -6.11
CA LEU A 170 -19.50 -12.30 -7.48
C LEU A 170 -21.01 -12.52 -7.50
N GLU A 171 -21.78 -11.45 -7.76
CA GLU A 171 -23.23 -11.49 -7.80
C GLU A 171 -23.72 -11.19 -9.22
N ALA A 172 -24.54 -12.07 -9.81
CA ALA A 172 -25.04 -11.91 -11.18
C ALA A 172 -26.13 -10.84 -11.33
N GLY A 173 -26.65 -10.29 -10.23
CA GLY A 173 -27.79 -9.38 -10.20
C GLY A 173 -27.45 -7.89 -10.07
N ASN A 174 -26.18 -7.54 -9.83
CA ASN A 174 -25.76 -6.17 -9.58
C ASN A 174 -24.52 -5.80 -10.41
N ASP A 175 -24.55 -4.64 -11.06
CA ASP A 175 -23.43 -4.09 -11.83
C ASP A 175 -22.56 -3.21 -10.91
N GLY A 176 -22.01 -3.85 -9.87
CA GLY A 176 -21.12 -3.20 -8.90
C GLY A 176 -19.66 -3.27 -9.34
N LEU A 177 -18.89 -2.23 -9.04
CA LEU A 177 -17.43 -2.28 -9.24
C LEU A 177 -16.82 -3.32 -8.31
N LEU A 178 -15.97 -4.18 -8.87
CA LEU A 178 -15.27 -5.22 -8.11
C LEU A 178 -14.05 -4.61 -7.40
N THR A 179 -14.03 -4.68 -6.07
CA THR A 179 -12.90 -4.22 -5.26
C THR A 179 -12.22 -5.38 -4.52
N LEU A 180 -10.92 -5.25 -4.31
CA LEU A 180 -10.07 -6.21 -3.63
C LEU A 180 -9.43 -5.55 -2.41
N SER A 181 -9.74 -6.05 -1.22
CA SER A 181 -9.10 -5.59 0.02
C SER A 181 -7.87 -6.43 0.36
N VAL A 182 -6.74 -5.79 0.57
CA VAL A 182 -5.46 -6.40 0.94
C VAL A 182 -4.98 -5.84 2.28
N ASP A 183 -4.70 -6.74 3.21
CA ASP A 183 -4.12 -6.42 4.51
C ASP A 183 -2.59 -6.55 4.41
N TRP A 184 -1.89 -5.49 4.80
CA TRP A 184 -0.45 -5.35 4.72
C TRP A 184 0.18 -5.42 6.10
N LYS A 185 1.26 -6.18 6.21
CA LYS A 185 2.15 -6.17 7.37
C LYS A 185 3.48 -5.54 6.99
N TYR A 186 4.09 -4.83 7.92
CA TYR A 186 5.34 -4.11 7.75
C TYR A 186 6.12 -4.14 9.08
N ASP A 187 7.41 -3.83 9.03
CA ASP A 187 8.26 -3.81 10.23
C ASP A 187 8.24 -2.47 10.95
N LYS A 188 8.27 -1.40 10.16
CA LYS A 188 8.28 -0.06 10.68
C LYS A 188 7.56 0.86 9.72
N PHE A 189 6.70 1.73 10.24
CA PHE A 189 6.22 2.87 9.47
C PHE A 189 7.01 4.11 9.85
N VAL A 190 7.46 4.85 8.85
CA VAL A 190 8.18 6.12 8.99
C VAL A 190 7.33 7.22 8.37
N PRO A 191 6.86 8.21 9.15
CA PRO A 191 6.19 9.36 8.60
C PRO A 191 7.22 10.22 7.85
N GLU A 192 6.88 10.57 6.60
CA GLU A 192 7.71 11.37 5.72
C GLU A 192 7.07 12.72 5.45
N GLY A 193 7.87 13.78 5.47
CA GLY A 193 7.46 15.08 4.93
C GLY A 193 7.36 15.06 3.41
N ALA A 194 6.69 16.07 2.85
CA ALA A 194 6.49 16.29 1.41
C ALA A 194 7.72 16.02 0.52
N LEU A 195 8.92 16.48 0.92
CA LEU A 195 10.14 16.30 0.13
C LEU A 195 10.72 14.90 0.25
N SER A 196 10.76 14.34 1.46
CA SER A 196 11.23 12.98 1.71
C SER A 196 10.35 11.95 1.02
N SER A 197 9.03 12.19 0.93
CA SER A 197 8.11 11.30 0.26
C SER A 197 8.33 11.27 -1.25
N VAL A 198 8.60 12.41 -1.89
CA VAL A 198 8.91 12.44 -3.33
C VAL A 198 10.20 11.67 -3.62
N VAL A 199 11.22 11.84 -2.78
CA VAL A 199 12.50 11.13 -2.93
C VAL A 199 12.31 9.62 -2.70
N SER A 200 11.53 9.22 -1.70
CA SER A 200 11.25 7.81 -1.41
C SER A 200 10.47 7.15 -2.54
N ALA A 201 9.45 7.82 -3.07
CA ALA A 201 8.74 7.38 -4.27
C ALA A 201 9.66 7.28 -5.49
N GLY A 202 10.55 8.26 -5.69
CA GLY A 202 11.55 8.23 -6.75
C GLY A 202 12.50 7.04 -6.64
N ASN A 203 13.00 6.76 -5.43
CA ASN A 203 13.88 5.63 -5.17
C ASN A 203 13.16 4.28 -5.34
N ALA A 204 11.92 4.16 -4.85
CA ALA A 204 11.11 2.94 -5.04
C ALA A 204 10.85 2.64 -6.52
N VAL A 205 10.79 3.67 -7.37
CA VAL A 205 10.69 3.53 -8.83
C VAL A 205 12.07 3.29 -9.48
N LEU A 206 13.17 3.83 -8.94
CA LEU A 206 14.53 3.60 -9.45
C LEU A 206 14.99 2.16 -9.24
N ASP A 207 14.65 1.56 -8.10
CA ASP A 207 14.90 0.14 -7.80
C ASP A 207 14.15 -0.81 -8.75
N LEU A 208 13.18 -0.32 -9.54
CA LEU A 208 12.52 -1.08 -10.61
C LEU A 208 13.38 -1.18 -11.89
N ILE A 209 14.22 -0.17 -12.16
CA ILE A 209 14.88 0.03 -13.46
C ILE A 209 16.35 -0.42 -13.44
N THR A 210 16.93 -0.61 -12.26
CA THR A 210 18.33 -1.05 -12.06
C THR A 210 18.38 -2.51 -11.64
#